data_AF-A0A920NBL3-F1
#
_entry.id   AF-A0A920NBL3-F1
#
_cell.length_a   1.000
_cell.length_b   1.000
_cell.length_c   1.000
_cell.angle_alpha   90.00
_cell.angle_beta   90.00
_cell.angle_gamma   90.00
#
_symmetry.space_group_name_H-M   'P 1'
#
loop_
_entity.id
_entity.type
_entity.pdbx_description
1 polymer ?
#
loop_
_entity_poly.entity_id
_entity_poly.type
_entity_poly.pdbx_seq_one_letter_code
_entity_poly.pdbx_strand_id
1 'polypeptide(L)' 'MDLGVEEISRRLTMAGLEVGKIHVIGENWDRRLIRAAKIVTIEPHPNADRLQLPTLDIGENK' A
#
# COMPACT_ATOMS: atom_id res chain seq x y z
N MET A 1 -0.69 3.55 25.90
CA MET A 1 0.72 3.39 25.52
C MET A 1 0.81 3.68 24.04
N ASP A 2 1.21 4.89 23.65
CA ASP A 2 1.52 5.21 22.24
C ASP A 2 2.98 5.67 22.21
N LEU A 3 3.87 4.74 21.89
CA LEU A 3 5.26 5.08 21.56
C LEU A 3 5.36 5.07 20.04
N GLY A 4 5.95 6.11 19.47
CA GLY A 4 6.23 6.15 18.04
C GLY A 4 7.19 5.03 17.62
N VAL A 5 7.13 4.62 16.35
CA VAL A 5 7.95 3.53 15.80
C VAL A 5 9.45 3.74 16.05
N GLU A 6 9.92 4.99 15.97
CA GLU A 6 11.32 5.35 16.27
C GLU A 6 11.72 5.08 17.72
N GLU A 7 10.84 5.41 18.66
CA GLU A 7 11.08 5.23 20.09
C GLU A 7 11.06 3.73 20.47
N ILE A 8 10.19 2.94 19.82
CA ILE A 8 10.20 1.49 19.94
C ILE A 8 11.53 0.93 19.40
N SER A 9 11.94 1.35 18.20
CA SER A 9 13.20 0.91 17.58
C SER A 9 14.40 1.22 18.47
N ARG A 10 14.47 2.44 19.01
CA ARG A 10 15.53 2.86 19.93
C ARG A 10 15.61 1.97 21.17
N ARG A 11 14.48 1.61 21.78
CA ARG A 11 14.43 0.74 22.97
C ARG A 11 14.86 -0.68 22.67
N LEU A 12 14.45 -1.23 21.53
CA LEU A 12 14.89 -2.55 21.09
C LEU A 12 16.42 -2.58 20.92
N THR A 13 16.99 -1.58 20.23
CA THR A 13 18.45 -1.49 20.05
C THR A 13 19.18 -1.39 21.39
N MET A 14 18.71 -0.57 22.32
CA MET A 14 19.30 -0.44 23.67
C MET A 14 19.16 -1.71 24.52
N ALA A 15 18.16 -2.54 24.24
CA ALA A 15 17.96 -3.85 24.87
C ALA A 15 18.83 -4.96 24.22
N GLY A 16 19.69 -4.62 23.25
CA GLY A 16 20.54 -5.58 22.53
C GLY A 16 19.85 -6.24 21.33
N LEU A 17 18.64 -5.82 20.98
CA LEU A 17 17.89 -6.27 19.80
C LEU A 17 18.03 -5.23 18.68
N GLU A 18 19.07 -5.36 17.88
CA GLU A 18 19.34 -4.42 16.79
C GLU A 18 18.19 -4.34 15.78
N VAL A 19 17.76 -3.12 15.48
CA VAL A 19 16.80 -2.84 14.41
C VAL A 19 17.57 -2.36 13.17
N GLY A 20 17.73 -3.23 12.18
CA GLY A 20 18.49 -2.90 10.97
C GLY A 20 17.82 -1.89 10.05
N LYS A 21 16.48 -1.86 9.99
CA LYS A 21 15.73 -0.89 9.18
C LYS A 21 14.27 -0.79 9.59
N ILE A 22 13.71 0.41 9.42
CA ILE A 22 12.26 0.65 9.43
C ILE A 22 11.81 0.86 7.98
N HIS A 23 10.78 0.15 7.57
CA HIS A 23 10.16 0.29 6.25
C HIS A 23 8.79 0.94 6.40
N VAL A 24 8.67 2.21 6.02
CA VAL A 24 7.38 2.90 5.95
C VAL A 24 6.82 2.68 4.54
N ILE A 25 5.71 1.94 4.45
CA ILE A 25 5.07 1.62 3.17
C ILE A 25 4.13 2.76 2.80
N GLY A 26 4.25 3.24 1.55
CA GLY A 26 3.35 4.28 1.01
C GLY A 26 3.60 5.69 1.53
N GLU A 27 4.72 5.94 2.20
CA GLU A 27 5.11 7.29 2.68
C GLU A 27 5.12 8.33 1.55
N ASN A 28 5.62 7.93 0.38
CA ASN A 28 5.76 8.80 -0.79
C ASN A 28 4.60 8.68 -1.79
N TRP A 29 3.50 8.04 -1.40
CA TRP A 29 2.33 7.92 -2.27
C TRP A 29 1.44 9.16 -2.16
N ASP A 30 1.07 9.76 -3.29
CA ASP A 30 0.03 10.79 -3.28
C ASP A 30 -1.33 10.11 -2.98
N ARG A 31 -1.83 10.36 -1.78
CA ARG A 31 -3.11 9.83 -1.30
C ARG A 31 -4.31 10.23 -2.18
N ARG A 32 -4.19 11.27 -3.00
CA ARG A 32 -5.25 11.67 -3.94
C ARG A 32 -5.29 10.78 -5.17
N LEU A 33 -4.14 10.22 -5.57
CA LEU A 33 -3.98 9.41 -6.79
C LEU A 33 -4.18 7.91 -6.57
N ILE A 34 -3.98 7.42 -5.34
CA ILE A 34 -4.11 5.99 -5.03
C ILE A 34 -5.37 5.75 -4.21
N ARG A 35 -6.25 4.89 -4.73
CA ARG A 35 -7.51 4.52 -4.09
C ARG A 35 -7.80 3.04 -4.26
N ALA A 36 -8.52 2.48 -3.29
CA ALA A 36 -9.12 1.16 -3.44
C ALA A 36 -10.33 1.25 -4.38
N ALA A 37 -10.48 0.26 -5.25
CA ALA A 37 -11.60 0.13 -6.18
C ALA A 37 -12.04 -1.33 -6.26
N LYS A 38 -13.31 -1.55 -6.60
CA LYS A 38 -13.86 -2.89 -6.80
C LYS A 38 -13.84 -3.22 -8.30
N ILE A 39 -13.34 -4.40 -8.64
CA ILE A 39 -13.44 -4.90 -10.01
C ILE A 39 -14.89 -5.35 -10.28
N VAL A 40 -15.48 -4.83 -11.35
CA VAL A 40 -16.85 -5.17 -11.79
C VAL A 40 -16.82 -6.25 -12.86
N THR A 41 -15.95 -6.10 -13.87
CA THR A 41 -15.74 -7.06 -14.95
C THR A 41 -14.26 -7.11 -15.34
N ILE A 42 -13.85 -8.21 -15.99
CA ILE A 42 -12.53 -8.37 -16.60
C ILE A 42 -12.73 -9.04 -17.95
N GLU A 43 -12.19 -8.44 -19.00
CA GLU A 43 -12.25 -8.94 -20.37
C GLU A 43 -10.84 -9.08 -20.97
N PRO A 44 -10.59 -10.02 -21.90
CA PRO A 44 -9.30 -10.13 -22.57
C PRO A 44 -9.05 -8.92 -23.49
N HIS A 45 -7.79 -8.48 -23.59
CA HIS A 45 -7.44 -7.38 -24.48
C HIS A 45 -7.50 -7.82 -25.96
N PRO A 46 -8.17 -7.09 -26.86
CA PRO A 46 -8.41 -7.54 -28.24
C PRO A 46 -7.13 -7.68 -29.07
N ASN A 47 -6.08 -6.93 -28.73
CA ASN A 47 -4.81 -6.90 -29.47
C ASN A 47 -3.60 -7.39 -28.65
N ALA A 48 -3.80 -8.04 -27.50
CA ALA A 48 -2.69 -8.50 -26.66
C ALA A 48 -3.06 -9.68 -25.77
N ASP A 49 -2.44 -10.83 -26.03
CA ASP A 49 -2.78 -12.11 -25.37
C ASP A 49 -2.50 -12.15 -23.86
N ARG A 50 -1.64 -11.24 -23.36
CA ARG A 50 -1.21 -11.21 -21.95
C ARG A 50 -1.80 -10.05 -21.15
N LEU A 51 -2.70 -9.26 -21.73
CA LEU A 51 -3.34 -8.14 -21.05
C LEU A 51 -4.83 -8.42 -20.81
N GLN A 52 -5.36 -7.75 -19.79
CA GLN A 52 -6.76 -7.81 -19.38
C GLN A 52 -7.27 -6.37 -19.25
N LEU A 53 -8.55 -6.16 -19.56
CA LEU A 53 -9.25 -4.88 -19.47
C LEU A 53 -10.26 -4.95 -18.32
N PRO A 54 -9.89 -4.51 -17.09
CA PRO A 54 -10.80 -4.47 -15.97
C PRO A 54 -11.66 -3.20 -16.01
N THR A 55 -12.97 -3.35 -15.75
CA THR A 55 -13.85 -2.22 -15.42
C THR A 55 -13.95 -2.12 -13.90
N LEU A 56 -13.70 -0.93 -13.36
CA LEU A 56 -13.60 -0.68 -11.92
C LEU A 56 -14.69 0.26 -11.42
N ASP A 57 -15.23 -0.02 -10.24
CA ASP A 57 -16.00 0.92 -9.44
C ASP A 57 -15.08 1.59 -8.42
N ILE A 58 -14.89 2.90 -8.56
CA ILE A 58 -14.03 3.74 -7.73
C ILE A 58 -14.75 4.39 -6.55
N GLY A 59 -16.04 4.09 -6.34
CA GLY A 59 -16.79 4.48 -5.16
C GLY A 59 -17.08 5.98 -5.03
N GLU A 60 -17.42 6.66 -6.13
CA GLU A 60 -17.69 8.13 -6.15
C GLU A 60 -18.83 8.60 -5.22
N ASN A 61 -19.56 7.68 -4.57
CA ASN A 61 -20.69 7.99 -3.69
C ASN A 61 -20.46 7.52 -2.24
N LYS A 62 -19.56 8.18 -1.49
CA LYS A 62 -19.54 8.05 -0.03
C LYS A 62 -19.10 9.33 0.68
#